data_AF-A0A2V3JG99-F1
#
_entry.id   AF-A0A2V3JG99-F1
#
_cell.length_a   1.000
_cell.length_b   1.000
_cell.length_c   1.000
_cell.angle_alpha   90.00
_cell.angle_beta   90.00
_cell.angle_gamma   90.00
#
_symmetry.space_group_name_H-M   'P 1'
#
loop_
_entity.id
_entity.type
_entity.pdbx_description
1 polymer ?
#
loop_
_entity_poly.entity_id
_entity_poly.type
_entity_poly.pdbx_seq_one_letter_code
_entity_poly.pdbx_strand_id
1 'polypeptide(L)'
;MVEGKSILIHRNSGYYKLRFRIEFNFRDAKQYWGLEDFMNLNGIPVNNAANLAFFMVNVSHALMADVRRYNPSFSVHDPKAYFRGSRHVRETLKLLQQKLDLILIQEIFYRITKIRSINFS
;
A
#
# COMPACT_ATOMS: atom_id res chain seq x y z
N MET A 1 35.30 -9.27 -27.29
CA MET A 1 35.29 -9.46 -25.82
C MET A 1 34.42 -8.45 -25.04
N VAL A 2 33.76 -7.49 -25.71
CA VAL A 2 32.99 -6.40 -25.06
C VAL A 2 31.50 -6.76 -24.88
N GLU A 3 30.89 -7.56 -25.77
CA GLU A 3 29.49 -8.01 -25.66
C GLU A 3 29.20 -8.86 -24.43
N GLY A 4 30.13 -9.75 -24.05
CA GLY A 4 29.97 -10.61 -22.87
C GLY A 4 29.89 -9.84 -21.55
N LYS A 5 30.59 -8.70 -21.42
CA LYS A 5 30.52 -7.85 -20.23
C LYS A 5 29.18 -7.10 -20.15
N SER A 6 28.65 -6.60 -21.27
CA SER A 6 27.36 -5.91 -21.31
C SER A 6 26.21 -6.84 -20.85
N ILE A 7 26.18 -8.08 -21.34
CA ILE A 7 25.17 -9.08 -20.98
C ILE A 7 25.23 -9.41 -19.47
N LEU A 8 26.43 -9.54 -18.90
CA LEU A 8 26.62 -9.82 -17.47
C LEU A 8 26.20 -8.63 -16.58
N ILE A 9 26.45 -7.39 -17.01
CA ILE A 9 26.03 -6.19 -16.28
C ILE A 9 24.50 -6.06 -16.26
N HIS A 10 23.83 -6.32 -17.40
CA HIS A 10 22.37 -6.36 -17.48
C HIS A 10 21.77 -7.47 -16.61
N ARG A 11 22.40 -8.66 -16.58
CA ARG A 11 21.98 -9.78 -15.73
C ARG A 11 22.12 -9.45 -14.24
N ASN A 12 23.26 -8.89 -13.84
CA ASN A 12 23.52 -8.44 -12.47
C ASN A 12 22.52 -7.36 -12.02
N SER A 13 22.22 -6.38 -12.88
CA SER A 13 21.19 -5.36 -12.61
C SER A 13 19.81 -5.98 -12.31
N GLY A 14 19.45 -7.05 -13.01
CA GLY A 14 18.22 -7.81 -12.76
C GLY A 14 18.19 -8.46 -11.37
N TYR A 15 19.29 -9.08 -10.94
CA TYR A 15 19.39 -9.71 -9.62
C TYR A 15 19.27 -8.70 -8.48
N TYR A 16 19.94 -7.53 -8.59
CA TYR A 16 19.83 -6.48 -7.59
C TYR A 16 18.40 -5.91 -7.51
N LYS A 17 17.73 -5.69 -8.65
CA LYS A 17 16.33 -5.25 -8.68
C LYS A 17 15.39 -6.25 -7.99
N LEU A 18 15.59 -7.55 -8.22
CA LEU A 18 14.79 -8.58 -7.57
C LEU A 18 14.99 -8.58 -6.05
N ARG A 19 16.24 -8.47 -5.60
CA ARG A 19 16.56 -8.39 -4.17
C ARG A 19 15.87 -7.21 -3.49
N PHE A 20 15.96 -6.01 -4.08
CA PHE A 20 15.29 -4.83 -3.52
C PHE A 20 13.78 -5.01 -3.47
N ARG A 21 13.19 -5.65 -4.48
CA ARG A 21 11.75 -5.93 -4.49
C ARG A 21 11.33 -6.87 -3.34
N ILE A 22 12.15 -7.87 -3.03
CA ILE A 22 11.93 -8.73 -1.86
C ILE A 22 12.04 -7.91 -0.57
N GLU A 23 13.11 -7.12 -0.40
CA GLU A 23 13.31 -6.28 0.80
C GLU A 23 12.15 -5.30 1.01
N PHE A 24 11.63 -4.68 -0.05
CA PHE A 24 10.45 -3.80 0.04
C PHE A 24 9.18 -4.56 0.44
N ASN A 25 8.94 -5.76 -0.11
CA ASN A 25 7.79 -6.58 0.30
C ASN A 25 7.85 -6.94 1.80
N PHE A 26 9.03 -7.31 2.31
CA PHE A 26 9.22 -7.58 3.73
C PHE A 26 9.02 -6.33 4.59
N ARG A 27 9.50 -5.17 4.14
CA ARG A 27 9.26 -3.89 4.83
C ARG A 27 7.77 -3.57 4.91
N ASP A 28 7.06 -3.68 3.80
CA ASP A 28 5.63 -3.36 3.73
C ASP A 28 4.79 -4.35 4.57
N ALA A 29 5.17 -5.63 4.57
CA ALA A 29 4.50 -6.64 5.40
C ALA A 29 4.66 -6.34 6.90
N LYS A 30 5.87 -5.93 7.33
CA LYS A 30 6.15 -5.51 8.71
C LYS A 30 5.41 -4.24 9.07
N GLN A 31 5.75 -3.15 8.40
CA GLN A 31 5.34 -1.79 8.76
C GLN A 31 3.83 -1.56 8.61
N TYR A 32 3.18 -2.23 7.66
CA TYR A 32 1.79 -1.94 7.34
C TYR A 32 0.83 -3.09 7.65
N TRP A 33 1.29 -4.33 7.67
CA TRP A 33 0.39 -5.50 7.77
C TRP A 33 0.63 -6.35 9.02
N GLY A 34 1.39 -5.83 9.99
CA GLY A 34 1.48 -6.40 11.33
C GLY A 34 2.34 -7.66 11.41
N LEU A 35 3.21 -7.90 10.41
CA LEU A 35 4.17 -9.01 10.46
C LEU A 35 5.16 -8.85 11.63
N GLU A 36 5.45 -7.62 12.05
CA GLU A 36 6.33 -7.35 13.20
C GLU A 36 5.61 -7.35 14.55
N ASP A 37 4.30 -7.13 14.57
CA ASP A 37 3.49 -7.06 15.79
C ASP A 37 2.98 -8.45 16.26
N PHE A 38 3.20 -9.49 15.45
CA PHE A 38 2.66 -10.82 15.74
C PHE A 38 3.58 -11.62 16.69
N MET A 39 3.15 -11.75 17.94
CA MET A 39 3.96 -12.34 19.03
C MET A 39 3.51 -13.75 19.47
N ASN A 40 2.74 -14.47 18.64
CA ASN A 40 2.30 -15.80 19.02
C ASN A 40 3.47 -16.79 19.04
N LEU A 41 3.44 -17.72 19.99
CA LEU A 41 4.48 -18.74 20.19
C LEU A 41 4.21 -20.02 19.37
N ASN A 42 2.95 -20.21 18.96
CA ASN A 42 2.55 -21.40 18.20
C ASN A 42 2.86 -21.24 16.70
N GLY A 43 3.48 -22.26 16.10
CA GLY A 43 3.93 -22.21 14.70
C GLY A 43 2.81 -22.02 13.67
N ILE A 44 1.64 -22.65 13.87
CA ILE A 44 0.50 -22.53 12.93
C ILE A 44 -0.02 -21.08 12.85
N PRO A 45 -0.35 -20.42 13.99
CA PRO A 45 -0.72 -19.01 13.97
C PRO A 45 0.35 -18.08 13.37
N VAL A 46 1.64 -18.32 13.64
CA VAL A 46 2.74 -17.53 13.07
C VAL A 46 2.76 -17.67 11.56
N ASN A 47 2.65 -18.89 11.04
CA ASN A 47 2.61 -19.12 9.60
C ASN A 47 1.39 -18.45 8.95
N ASN A 48 0.20 -18.58 9.56
CA ASN A 48 -1.01 -17.96 9.06
C ASN A 48 -0.92 -16.43 9.04
N ALA A 49 -0.40 -15.82 10.10
CA ALA A 49 -0.20 -14.38 10.18
C ALA A 49 0.82 -13.88 9.15
N ALA A 50 1.93 -14.61 8.96
CA ALA A 50 2.92 -14.28 7.95
C ALA A 50 2.33 -14.36 6.53
N ASN A 51 1.64 -15.45 6.21
CA ASN A 51 0.99 -15.63 4.91
C ASN A 51 -0.06 -14.54 4.65
N LEU A 52 -0.85 -14.20 5.67
CA LEU A 52 -1.84 -13.11 5.57
C LEU A 52 -1.16 -11.75 5.33
N ALA A 53 -0.07 -11.44 6.04
CA ALA A 53 0.64 -10.17 5.86
C ALA A 53 1.19 -10.03 4.43
N PHE A 54 1.83 -11.06 3.89
CA PHE A 54 2.31 -11.04 2.50
C PHE A 54 1.18 -11.02 1.47
N PHE A 55 0.08 -11.73 1.75
CA PHE A 55 -1.11 -11.66 0.91
C PHE A 55 -1.65 -10.23 0.83
N MET A 56 -1.74 -9.53 1.96
CA MET A 56 -2.22 -8.15 2.00
C MET A 56 -1.28 -7.15 1.31
N VAL A 57 0.03 -7.41 1.28
CA VAL A 57 0.98 -6.66 0.43
C VAL A 57 0.63 -6.81 -1.05
N ASN A 58 0.37 -8.04 -1.52
CA ASN A 58 -0.03 -8.28 -2.90
C ASN A 58 -1.37 -7.60 -3.25
N VAL A 59 -2.36 -7.67 -2.37
CA VAL A 59 -3.64 -6.95 -2.52
C VAL A 59 -3.40 -5.45 -2.65
N SER A 60 -2.51 -4.89 -1.83
CA SER A 60 -2.15 -3.48 -1.90
C SER A 60 -1.58 -3.12 -3.26
N HIS A 61 -0.63 -3.90 -3.77
CA HIS A 61 -0.04 -3.66 -5.08
C HIS A 61 -1.07 -3.74 -6.21
N ALA A 62 -2.01 -4.69 -6.14
CA ALA A 62 -3.09 -4.80 -7.12
C ALA A 62 -3.99 -3.56 -7.11
N LEU A 63 -4.41 -3.08 -5.93
CA LEU A 63 -5.23 -1.86 -5.79
C LEU A 63 -4.50 -0.60 -6.26
N MET A 64 -3.18 -0.54 -6.09
CA MET A 64 -2.36 0.60 -6.51
C MET A 64 -1.96 0.55 -7.99
N ALA A 65 -2.13 -0.58 -8.68
CA ALA A 65 -1.54 -0.81 -10.00
C ALA A 65 -1.97 0.25 -11.02
N ASP A 66 -3.24 0.65 -11.00
CA ASP A 66 -3.77 1.65 -11.92
C ASP A 66 -3.43 3.08 -11.46
N VAL A 67 -3.48 3.35 -10.16
CA VAL A 67 -3.15 4.68 -9.61
C VAL A 67 -1.68 5.03 -9.82
N ARG A 68 -0.78 4.05 -9.69
CA ARG A 68 0.67 4.24 -9.89
C ARG A 68 1.06 4.62 -11.31
N ARG A 69 0.19 4.40 -12.29
CA ARG A 69 0.42 4.87 -13.67
C ARG A 69 0.42 6.40 -13.74
N TYR A 70 -0.41 7.05 -12.91
CA TYR A 70 -0.57 8.49 -12.86
C TYR A 70 0.20 9.14 -11.70
N ASN A 71 0.37 8.41 -10.59
CA ASN A 71 1.14 8.85 -9.42
C ASN A 71 2.15 7.76 -9.00
N PRO A 72 3.37 7.78 -9.55
CA PRO A 72 4.40 6.78 -9.24
C PRO A 72 4.78 6.72 -7.75
N SER A 73 4.61 7.82 -7.01
CA SER A 73 4.94 7.93 -5.59
C SER A 73 3.89 7.29 -4.67
N PHE A 74 2.76 6.82 -5.20
CA PHE A 74 1.66 6.26 -4.42
C PHE A 74 2.10 5.00 -3.65
N SER A 75 2.11 5.09 -2.32
CA SER A 75 2.62 4.10 -1.39
C SER A 75 1.53 3.19 -0.82
N VAL A 76 1.90 2.05 -0.22
CA VAL A 76 0.97 1.10 0.42
C VAL A 76 0.13 1.75 1.54
N HIS A 77 0.60 2.88 2.11
CA HIS A 77 -0.14 3.63 3.12
C HIS A 77 -1.35 4.41 2.54
N ASP A 78 -1.24 4.85 1.29
CA ASP A 78 -2.17 5.80 0.70
C ASP A 78 -3.55 5.19 0.40
N PRO A 79 -3.68 3.92 -0.08
CA PRO A 79 -4.96 3.22 -0.12
C PRO A 79 -5.64 3.15 1.24
N LYS A 80 -4.87 2.90 2.31
CA LYS A 80 -5.44 2.82 3.67
C LYS A 80 -5.96 4.17 4.12
N ALA A 81 -5.22 5.24 3.85
CA ALA A 81 -5.66 6.61 4.11
C ALA A 81 -6.95 6.93 3.33
N TYR A 82 -7.02 6.54 2.06
CA TYR A 82 -8.21 6.70 1.22
C TYR A 82 -9.44 6.00 1.81
N PHE A 83 -9.36 4.69 2.10
CA PHE A 83 -10.51 3.94 2.64
C PHE A 83 -10.89 4.37 4.05
N ARG A 84 -9.92 4.74 4.91
CA ARG A 84 -10.21 5.23 6.27
C ARG A 84 -10.85 6.61 6.24
N GLY A 85 -10.28 7.55 5.48
CA GLY A 85 -10.88 8.85 5.26
C GLY A 85 -12.29 8.69 4.68
N SER A 86 -12.45 7.74 3.77
CA SER A 86 -13.73 7.43 3.18
C SER A 86 -14.79 6.98 4.17
N ARG A 87 -14.39 6.06 5.06
CA ARG A 87 -15.25 5.61 6.15
C ARG A 87 -15.60 6.76 7.08
N HIS A 88 -14.63 7.58 7.46
CA HIS A 88 -14.87 8.72 8.36
C HIS A 88 -15.86 9.71 7.78
N VAL A 89 -15.70 10.11 6.51
CA VAL A 89 -16.66 10.98 5.83
C VAL A 89 -18.05 10.36 5.83
N ARG A 90 -18.16 9.08 5.46
CA ARG A 90 -19.45 8.39 5.46
C ARG A 90 -20.11 8.37 6.84
N GLU A 91 -19.35 8.08 7.90
CA GLU A 91 -19.90 8.07 9.27
C GLU A 91 -20.27 9.49 9.73
N THR A 92 -19.47 10.52 9.42
CA THR A 92 -19.80 11.92 9.72
C THR A 92 -21.05 12.37 8.96
N LEU A 93 -21.20 11.96 7.70
CA LEU A 93 -22.38 12.27 6.89
C LEU A 93 -23.66 11.64 7.45
N LYS A 94 -23.59 10.44 8.04
CA LYS A 94 -24.77 9.84 8.72
C LYS A 94 -25.22 10.65 9.94
N LEU A 95 -24.31 11.36 10.60
CA LEU A 95 -24.63 12.21 11.76
C LEU A 95 -25.25 13.55 11.33
N LEU A 96 -25.03 13.97 10.08
CA LEU A 96 -25.64 15.17 9.52
C LEU A 96 -27.07 14.82 9.08
N GLN A 97 -28.07 15.33 9.80
CA GLN A 97 -29.49 15.15 9.49
C GLN A 97 -29.92 15.81 8.15
N GLN A 98 -29.00 16.48 7.44
CA GLN A 98 -29.25 17.19 6.18
C GLN A 98 -28.64 16.43 4.98
N LYS A 99 -29.39 16.40 3.88
CA LYS A 99 -28.94 15.85 2.59
C LYS A 99 -27.88 16.77 1.99
N LEU A 100 -26.61 16.39 2.13
CA LEU A 100 -25.47 17.11 1.56
C LEU A 100 -25.31 16.81 0.07
N ASP A 101 -24.90 17.83 -0.68
CA ASP A 101 -24.63 17.73 -2.11
C ASP A 101 -23.42 16.83 -2.40
N LEU A 102 -23.52 16.01 -3.44
CA LEU A 102 -22.53 15.00 -3.84
C LEU A 102 -21.15 15.60 -4.11
N ILE A 103 -21.10 16.84 -4.61
CA ILE A 103 -19.86 17.56 -4.90
C ILE A 103 -19.14 17.93 -3.60
N LEU A 104 -19.87 18.44 -2.60
CA LEU A 104 -19.31 18.78 -1.29
C LEU A 104 -18.80 17.53 -0.57
N ILE A 105 -19.52 16.42 -0.72
CA ILE A 105 -19.10 15.12 -0.18
C ILE A 105 -17.73 14.74 -0.77
N GLN A 106 -17.56 14.74 -2.09
CA GLN A 106 -16.29 14.40 -2.73
C GLN A 106 -15.13 15.30 -2.29
N GLU A 107 -15.38 16.60 -2.12
CA GLU A 107 -14.37 17.56 -1.64
C GLU A 107 -13.91 17.23 -0.21
N ILE A 108 -14.84 16.86 0.68
CA ILE A 108 -14.50 16.43 2.04
C ILE A 108 -13.71 15.12 2.02
N PHE A 109 -14.10 14.15 1.18
CA PHE A 109 -13.35 12.91 0.98
C PHE A 109 -11.90 13.21 0.56
N TYR A 110 -11.71 14.03 -0.47
CA TYR A 110 -10.39 14.41 -0.97
C TYR A 110 -9.53 15.06 0.12
N ARG A 111 -10.08 16.03 0.87
CA ARG A 111 -9.35 16.72 1.95
C ARG A 111 -8.93 15.79 3.08
N ILE A 112 -9.82 14.89 3.52
CA ILE A 112 -9.51 13.97 4.62
C ILE A 112 -8.49 12.92 4.17
N THR A 113 -8.58 12.42 2.93
CA THR A 113 -7.57 11.53 2.38
C THR A 113 -6.22 12.22 2.29
N LYS A 114 -6.19 13.47 1.80
CA LYS A 114 -4.95 14.26 1.67
C LYS A 114 -4.26 14.52 3.01
N ILE A 115 -5.01 14.78 4.08
CA ILE A 115 -4.43 14.96 5.43
C ILE A 115 -3.72 13.69 5.91
N ARG A 116 -4.23 12.52 5.56
CA ARG A 116 -3.72 11.23 6.04
C ARG A 116 -2.70 10.57 5.12
N SER A 117 -2.57 11.04 3.89
CA SER A 117 -1.69 10.42 2.91
C SER A 117 -0.42 11.26 2.71
N ILE A 118 0.69 10.57 2.51
CA ILE A 118 2.00 11.20 2.36
C ILE A 118 2.22 11.60 0.89
N ASN A 119 1.68 10.84 -0.06
CA ASN A 119 1.91 11.03 -1.49
C ASN A 119 0.63 11.26 -2.32
N PHE A 120 -0.52 11.47 -1.68
CA PHE A 120 -1.78 11.74 -2.38
C PHE A 120 -1.86 13.23 -2.77
N SER A 121 -1.59 13.47 -4.05
CA SER A 121 -1.71 14.76 -4.73
C SER A 121 -2.87 14.75 -5.70
#